data_AF-A0A2H1HJB9-F1
#
_entry.id   AF-A0A2H1HJB9-F1
#
_cell.length_a   1.000
_cell.length_b   1.000
_cell.length_c   1.000
_cell.angle_alpha   90.00
_cell.angle_beta   90.00
_cell.angle_gamma   90.00
#
_symmetry.space_group_name_H-M   'P 1'
#
loop_
_entity.id
_entity.type
_entity.pdbx_description
1 polymer ?
#
loop_
_entity_poly.entity_id
_entity_poly.type
_entity_poly.pdbx_seq_one_letter_code
_entity_poly.pdbx_strand_id
1 'polypeptide(L)'
;MSAEVVTGLGVSPGTGVGVVQLMAPRLGPPRTQTLTENGESEAAGGAPELREPTVLIARDLSAADAAGLDPDLVAGLITEAGGPMSHTSIVARSLGIPAVVAAGATALRTGMRVRVDGGTGRVRVADVTESPARSTAAPAAQRSVGGTRTADGYPVELLGNIGDAAGAAEVAACEADGIGLFRTELAFRTRTRQPSIEVQARLYSSVLAEVPERKVILRTLDTGTDTTMPPSHGLGERNPALGVRGYRATTNLLEDQLRAIAIAARVQDVDPWVMAPMISTPAEARGFRMIARRYGISRAGVMIEVPAAAVMADAILAECDFVSIGTNDLTQYTMAADRELGAVAELNDPWQPAVLRLVRTAAVAGTAHGKPVGVCGEAAADPLLACVLVGLGVTSLSMSPRALPAVAEAIGESDHGQCQAMAVAALGASSASAARAAARHALATADLRTPEPTHRA
;
A
#
# COMPACT_ATOMS: atom_id res chain seq x y z
N MET A 1 36.60 -1.86 -5.01
CA MET A 1 35.67 -0.77 -4.67
C MET A 1 34.89 -0.42 -5.93
N SER A 2 33.74 -1.04 -6.15
CA SER A 2 32.85 -0.68 -7.25
C SER A 2 32.29 0.70 -6.96
N ALA A 3 32.52 1.66 -7.87
CA ALA A 3 32.04 3.02 -7.70
C ALA A 3 30.51 3.01 -7.81
N GLU A 4 29.86 3.16 -6.67
CA GLU A 4 28.44 3.47 -6.58
C GLU A 4 28.17 4.78 -7.32
N VAL A 5 27.21 4.77 -8.26
CA VAL A 5 27.03 5.88 -9.20
C VAL A 5 25.94 6.82 -8.74
N VAL A 6 24.86 6.28 -8.15
CA VAL A 6 23.72 7.06 -7.68
C VAL A 6 23.12 6.38 -6.45
N THR A 7 22.69 7.19 -5.49
CA THR A 7 21.86 6.78 -4.36
C THR A 7 20.54 7.55 -4.39
N GLY A 8 19.49 6.89 -3.93
CA GLY A 8 18.16 7.47 -3.77
C GLY A 8 17.36 6.65 -2.76
N LEU A 9 16.05 6.85 -2.75
CA LEU A 9 15.13 6.08 -1.92
C LEU A 9 14.75 4.80 -2.65
N GLY A 10 15.13 3.64 -2.11
CA GLY A 10 14.64 2.35 -2.58
C GLY A 10 13.15 2.22 -2.27
N VAL A 11 12.32 2.02 -3.29
CA VAL A 11 10.86 1.97 -3.12
C VAL A 11 10.28 0.62 -3.49
N SER A 12 10.84 -0.08 -4.46
CA SER A 12 10.34 -1.39 -4.89
C SER A 12 11.47 -2.42 -4.80
N PRO A 13 11.40 -3.39 -3.86
CA PRO A 13 12.47 -4.36 -3.64
C PRO A 13 12.81 -5.20 -4.87
N GLY A 14 14.03 -5.74 -4.88
CA GLY A 14 14.56 -6.56 -5.97
C GLY A 14 15.76 -5.90 -6.65
N THR A 15 16.38 -6.63 -7.58
CA THR A 15 17.51 -6.13 -8.35
C THR A 15 17.28 -6.27 -9.85
N GLY A 16 17.61 -5.23 -10.59
CA GLY A 16 17.46 -5.15 -12.03
C GLY A 16 18.77 -4.79 -12.70
N VAL A 17 19.17 -5.53 -13.72
CA VAL A 17 20.30 -5.17 -14.58
C VAL A 17 19.78 -4.89 -15.97
N GLY A 18 20.06 -3.70 -16.49
CA GLY A 18 19.61 -3.30 -17.82
C GLY A 18 20.37 -2.12 -18.39
N VAL A 19 20.09 -1.84 -19.67
CA VAL A 19 20.62 -0.67 -20.37
C VAL A 19 19.81 0.55 -19.99
N VAL A 20 20.46 1.65 -19.61
CA VAL A 20 19.81 2.90 -19.25
C VAL A 20 19.15 3.48 -20.49
N GLN A 21 17.90 3.92 -20.33
CA GLN A 21 17.20 4.74 -21.31
C GLN A 21 16.51 5.90 -20.60
N LEU A 22 16.89 7.13 -20.97
CA LEU A 22 16.25 8.34 -20.46
C LEU A 22 14.90 8.55 -21.15
N MET A 23 13.84 8.76 -20.37
CA MET A 23 12.54 9.20 -20.89
C MET A 23 12.60 10.69 -21.22
N ALA A 24 12.11 11.07 -22.41
CA ALA A 24 12.08 12.46 -22.82
C ALA A 24 11.18 13.28 -21.86
N PRO A 25 11.62 14.47 -21.39
CA PRO A 25 10.78 15.32 -20.56
C PRO A 25 9.55 15.79 -21.36
N ARG A 26 8.35 15.69 -20.77
CA ARG A 26 7.16 16.35 -21.33
C ARG A 26 7.34 17.86 -21.21
N LEU A 27 7.55 18.54 -22.33
CA LEU A 27 7.53 20.00 -22.40
C LEU A 27 6.08 20.48 -22.59
N GLY A 28 5.37 20.80 -21.49
CA GLY A 28 4.10 21.52 -21.52
C GLY A 28 3.09 21.13 -20.42
N PRO A 29 2.12 22.01 -20.07
CA PRO A 29 1.02 21.65 -19.17
C PRO A 29 0.15 20.54 -19.79
N PRO A 30 -0.60 19.76 -18.98
CA PRO A 30 -1.50 18.73 -19.50
C PRO A 30 -2.53 19.39 -20.41
N ARG A 31 -2.37 19.25 -21.74
CA ARG A 31 -3.33 19.74 -22.71
C ARG A 31 -4.57 18.85 -22.62
N THR A 32 -5.70 19.47 -22.32
CA THR A 32 -7.03 18.90 -22.56
C THR A 32 -7.07 18.42 -24.02
N GLN A 33 -7.52 17.18 -24.26
CA GLN A 33 -7.70 16.67 -25.62
C GLN A 33 -8.65 17.59 -26.38
N THR A 34 -8.10 18.41 -27.27
CA THR A 34 -8.89 19.13 -28.26
C THR A 34 -8.83 18.27 -29.51
N LEU A 35 -9.95 17.64 -29.85
CA LEU A 35 -10.13 16.96 -31.13
C LEU A 35 -9.95 17.99 -32.26
N THR A 36 -8.97 17.79 -33.13
CA THR A 36 -8.88 18.53 -34.39
C THR A 36 -9.82 17.89 -35.40
N GLU A 37 -10.38 18.71 -36.30
CA GLU A 37 -11.41 18.33 -37.29
C GLU A 37 -10.97 17.27 -38.32
N ASN A 38 -9.75 16.72 -38.24
CA ASN A 38 -9.19 15.75 -39.19
C ASN A 38 -8.92 14.35 -38.63
N GLY A 39 -9.41 13.99 -37.43
CA GLY A 39 -9.46 12.59 -36.99
C GLY A 39 -8.13 11.85 -36.80
N GLU A 40 -6.99 12.53 -36.90
CA GLU A 40 -5.67 11.99 -36.59
C GLU A 40 -5.23 12.47 -35.19
N SER A 41 -5.13 11.52 -34.26
CA SER A 41 -4.53 11.73 -32.94
C SER A 41 -3.01 11.82 -33.09
N GLU A 42 -2.43 13.02 -33.03
CA GLU A 42 -1.01 13.16 -32.72
C GLU A 42 -0.77 12.69 -31.28
N ALA A 43 -0.40 11.41 -31.13
CA ALA A 43 0.00 10.82 -29.86
C ALA A 43 1.39 11.32 -29.45
N ALA A 44 1.46 12.54 -28.90
CA ALA A 44 2.65 13.04 -28.24
C ALA A 44 2.67 12.54 -26.77
N GLY A 45 3.33 11.38 -26.55
CA GLY A 45 3.64 10.85 -25.21
C GLY A 45 3.26 9.39 -25.02
N GLY A 46 3.95 8.48 -25.71
CA GLY A 46 3.92 7.04 -25.44
C GLY A 46 5.18 6.59 -24.69
N ALA A 47 5.07 5.50 -23.94
CA ALA A 47 6.24 4.82 -23.36
C ALA A 47 7.26 4.48 -24.48
N PRO A 48 8.58 4.59 -24.23
CA PRO A 48 9.57 4.27 -25.23
C PRO A 48 9.45 2.81 -25.70
N GLU A 49 9.63 2.55 -26.99
CA GLU A 49 9.71 1.18 -27.52
C GLU A 49 10.97 0.50 -26.96
N LEU A 50 10.78 -0.55 -26.15
CA LEU A 50 11.86 -1.31 -25.53
C LEU A 50 12.17 -2.55 -26.37
N ARG A 51 13.46 -2.85 -26.57
CA ARG A 51 13.92 -4.00 -27.37
C ARG A 51 14.81 -4.96 -26.59
N GLU A 52 15.24 -4.56 -25.40
CA GLU A 52 16.10 -5.32 -24.50
C GLU A 52 15.77 -4.93 -23.05
N PRO A 53 16.24 -5.68 -22.04
CA PRO A 53 16.05 -5.32 -20.64
C PRO A 53 16.62 -3.92 -20.32
N THR A 54 15.74 -2.98 -20.02
CA THR A 54 16.04 -1.54 -19.91
C THR A 54 15.78 -1.01 -18.51
N VAL A 55 16.70 -0.18 -18.00
CA VAL A 55 16.48 0.63 -16.81
C VAL A 55 16.00 2.01 -17.26
N LEU A 56 14.75 2.34 -16.96
CA LEU A 56 14.17 3.63 -17.34
C LEU A 56 14.52 4.70 -16.31
N ILE A 57 14.91 5.87 -16.81
CA ILE A 57 15.13 7.04 -15.97
C ILE A 57 14.17 8.14 -16.40
N ALA A 58 13.38 8.66 -15.46
CA ALA A 58 12.44 9.74 -15.70
C ALA A 58 12.54 10.81 -14.60
N ARG A 59 11.96 12.00 -14.83
CA ARG A 59 11.76 12.96 -13.73
C ARG A 59 10.67 12.47 -12.77
N ASP A 60 9.57 12.05 -13.38
CA ASP A 60 8.41 11.43 -12.76
C ASP A 60 7.73 10.55 -13.81
N LEU A 61 6.94 9.58 -13.38
CA LEU A 61 6.20 8.66 -14.24
C LEU A 61 4.69 8.87 -14.04
N SER A 62 3.98 9.27 -15.10
CA SER A 62 2.53 9.38 -15.02
C SER A 62 1.84 8.01 -15.11
N ALA A 63 0.58 7.93 -14.69
CA ALA A 63 -0.23 6.71 -14.81
C ALA A 63 -0.32 6.19 -16.26
N ALA A 64 -0.35 7.10 -17.24
CA ALA A 64 -0.40 6.74 -18.65
C ALA A 64 0.94 6.18 -19.14
N ASP A 65 2.07 6.73 -18.67
CA ASP A 65 3.40 6.24 -19.02
C ASP A 65 3.61 4.83 -18.44
N ALA A 66 3.22 4.65 -17.17
CA ALA A 66 3.23 3.38 -16.46
C ALA A 66 2.42 2.28 -17.17
N ALA A 67 1.21 2.61 -17.63
CA ALA A 67 0.31 1.64 -18.28
C ALA A 67 0.82 1.17 -19.65
N GLY A 68 1.68 1.95 -20.31
CA GLY A 68 2.31 1.58 -21.57
C GLY A 68 3.61 0.80 -21.43
N LEU A 69 4.10 0.57 -20.20
CA LEU A 69 5.33 -0.18 -19.96
C LEU A 69 5.09 -1.67 -20.16
N ASP A 70 6.00 -2.32 -20.89
CA ASP A 70 6.11 -3.78 -20.89
C ASP A 70 6.88 -4.22 -19.63
N PRO A 71 6.21 -4.83 -18.63
CA PRO A 71 6.84 -5.22 -17.39
C PRO A 71 7.85 -6.36 -17.56
N ASP A 72 7.98 -7.02 -18.72
CA ASP A 72 9.03 -8.02 -18.95
C ASP A 72 10.34 -7.38 -19.44
N LEU A 73 10.26 -6.21 -20.08
CA LEU A 73 11.41 -5.50 -20.63
C LEU A 73 11.96 -4.41 -19.69
N VAL A 74 11.17 -3.90 -18.73
CA VAL A 74 11.64 -2.84 -17.82
C VAL A 74 12.45 -3.42 -16.66
N ALA A 75 13.76 -3.62 -16.80
CA ALA A 75 14.61 -4.19 -15.76
C ALA A 75 14.60 -3.40 -14.43
N GLY A 76 14.39 -2.09 -14.46
CA GLY A 76 14.27 -1.24 -13.27
C GLY A 76 13.79 0.18 -13.59
N LEU A 77 13.40 0.92 -12.55
CA LEU A 77 12.95 2.32 -12.64
C LEU A 77 13.81 3.23 -11.75
N ILE A 78 14.20 4.38 -12.28
CA ILE A 78 14.88 5.43 -11.52
C ILE A 78 14.15 6.76 -11.77
N THR A 79 13.80 7.51 -10.72
CA THR A 79 13.25 8.86 -10.88
C THR A 79 14.02 9.94 -10.14
N GLU A 80 14.11 11.13 -10.75
CA GLU A 80 14.73 12.32 -10.13
C GLU A 80 13.89 12.84 -8.95
N ALA A 81 12.56 12.73 -9.04
CA ALA A 81 11.62 13.18 -8.01
C ALA A 81 10.70 12.04 -7.54
N GLY A 82 9.90 12.32 -6.50
CA GLY A 82 8.94 11.39 -5.92
C GLY A 82 9.40 10.82 -4.58
N GLY A 83 8.43 10.36 -3.79
CA GLY A 83 8.65 9.67 -2.52
C GLY A 83 8.31 8.17 -2.60
N PRO A 84 8.54 7.42 -1.51
CA PRO A 84 8.20 6.00 -1.41
C PRO A 84 6.74 5.67 -1.69
N MET A 85 5.85 6.65 -1.56
CA MET A 85 4.42 6.54 -1.78
C MET A 85 3.95 7.19 -3.09
N SER A 86 4.86 7.68 -3.92
CA SER A 86 4.49 8.33 -5.19
C SER A 86 3.82 7.34 -6.14
N HIS A 87 3.11 7.87 -7.13
CA HIS A 87 2.48 7.06 -8.16
C HIS A 87 3.47 6.09 -8.82
N THR A 88 4.67 6.58 -9.17
CA THR A 88 5.77 5.77 -9.70
C THR A 88 6.14 4.61 -8.78
N SER A 89 6.28 4.87 -7.48
CA SER A 89 6.65 3.85 -6.49
C SER A 89 5.59 2.76 -6.34
N ILE A 90 4.32 3.14 -6.32
CA ILE A 90 3.18 2.22 -6.22
C ILE A 90 3.11 1.31 -7.47
N VAL A 91 3.22 1.90 -8.67
CA VAL A 91 3.25 1.17 -9.94
C VAL A 91 4.44 0.21 -9.99
N ALA A 92 5.62 0.67 -9.59
CA ALA A 92 6.81 -0.16 -9.60
C ALA A 92 6.62 -1.42 -8.74
N ARG A 93 6.05 -1.27 -7.55
CA ARG A 93 5.74 -2.41 -6.66
C ARG A 93 4.67 -3.32 -7.23
N SER A 94 3.59 -2.77 -7.79
CA SER A 94 2.51 -3.59 -8.37
C SER A 94 3.00 -4.37 -9.59
N LEU A 95 3.95 -3.83 -10.35
CA LEU A 95 4.59 -4.52 -11.48
C LEU A 95 5.81 -5.35 -11.07
N GLY A 96 6.27 -5.26 -9.82
CA GLY A 96 7.43 -6.00 -9.31
C GLY A 96 8.72 -5.58 -9.99
N ILE A 97 8.79 -4.32 -10.41
CA ILE A 97 9.95 -3.72 -11.04
C ILE A 97 10.77 -3.04 -9.93
N PRO A 98 12.07 -3.39 -9.77
CA PRO A 98 12.95 -2.71 -8.84
C PRO A 98 13.00 -1.21 -9.11
N ALA A 99 12.82 -0.38 -8.08
CA ALA A 99 12.73 1.06 -8.28
C ALA A 99 13.43 1.88 -7.20
N VAL A 100 14.07 2.96 -7.63
CA VAL A 100 14.73 3.96 -6.80
C VAL A 100 14.23 5.35 -7.20
N VAL A 101 13.69 6.11 -6.25
CA VAL A 101 13.17 7.48 -6.49
C VAL A 101 13.99 8.52 -5.75
N ALA A 102 13.76 9.80 -6.04
CA ALA A 102 14.56 10.90 -5.49
C ALA A 102 16.08 10.68 -5.69
N ALA A 103 16.44 10.04 -6.81
CA ALA A 103 17.81 9.69 -7.13
C ALA A 103 18.46 10.82 -7.92
N GLY A 104 19.70 11.20 -7.57
CA GLY A 104 20.52 12.13 -8.34
C GLY A 104 21.03 11.51 -9.65
N ALA A 105 20.11 11.12 -10.55
CA ALA A 105 20.40 10.31 -11.73
C ALA A 105 21.15 11.04 -12.85
N THR A 106 21.58 12.29 -12.63
CA THR A 106 22.26 13.14 -13.62
C THR A 106 23.58 12.58 -14.15
N ALA A 107 24.18 11.62 -13.44
CA ALA A 107 25.41 10.94 -13.87
C ALA A 107 25.16 9.79 -14.87
N LEU A 108 23.92 9.31 -14.99
CA LEU A 108 23.55 8.19 -15.85
C LEU A 108 23.17 8.68 -17.26
N ARG A 109 23.58 7.93 -18.28
CA ARG A 109 23.35 8.25 -19.70
C ARG A 109 22.73 7.08 -20.43
N THR A 110 21.90 7.36 -21.43
CA THR A 110 21.36 6.34 -22.32
C THR A 110 22.49 5.45 -22.87
N GLY A 111 22.30 4.13 -22.84
CA GLY A 111 23.28 3.14 -23.27
C GLY A 111 24.21 2.61 -22.16
N MET A 112 24.22 3.22 -20.96
CA MET A 112 24.99 2.67 -19.83
C MET A 112 24.34 1.42 -19.27
N ARG A 113 25.10 0.37 -18.95
CA ARG A 113 24.57 -0.78 -18.20
C ARG A 113 24.66 -0.52 -16.71
N VAL A 114 23.52 -0.61 -16.03
CA VAL A 114 23.45 -0.36 -14.58
C VAL A 114 22.72 -1.49 -13.86
N ARG A 115 23.10 -1.67 -12.61
CA ARG A 115 22.37 -2.46 -11.63
C ARG A 115 21.61 -1.52 -10.71
N VAL A 116 20.31 -1.75 -10.62
CA VAL A 116 19.40 -1.08 -9.68
C VAL A 116 19.10 -2.05 -8.55
N ASP A 117 19.25 -1.59 -7.31
CA ASP A 117 18.78 -2.29 -6.12
C ASP A 117 17.70 -1.44 -5.47
N GLY A 118 16.44 -1.82 -5.71
CA GLY A 118 15.30 -1.05 -5.25
C GLY A 118 14.94 -1.32 -3.78
N GLY A 119 15.62 -2.25 -3.11
CA GLY A 119 15.53 -2.44 -1.67
C GLY A 119 16.49 -1.54 -0.89
N THR A 120 17.73 -1.40 -1.38
CA THR A 120 18.75 -0.55 -0.72
C THR A 120 18.79 0.88 -1.25
N GLY A 121 18.14 1.17 -2.37
CA GLY A 121 18.17 2.50 -3.00
C GLY A 121 19.46 2.79 -3.77
N ARG A 122 20.26 1.76 -4.06
CA ARG A 122 21.59 1.88 -4.66
C ARG A 122 21.54 1.59 -6.16
N VAL A 123 22.23 2.43 -6.93
CA VAL A 123 22.45 2.21 -8.37
C VAL A 123 23.95 2.25 -8.68
N ARG A 124 24.44 1.24 -9.37
CA ARG A 124 25.86 1.14 -9.77
C ARG A 124 26.00 0.74 -11.23
N VAL A 125 27.15 1.05 -11.84
CA VAL A 125 27.50 0.46 -13.15
C VAL A 125 27.51 -1.06 -12.99
N ALA A 126 26.84 -1.76 -13.91
CA ALA A 126 26.85 -3.21 -13.94
C ALA A 126 28.16 -3.70 -14.54
N ASP A 127 28.76 -4.72 -13.95
CA ASP A 127 29.92 -5.38 -14.54
C ASP A 127 29.50 -6.11 -15.82
N VAL A 128 30.43 -6.25 -16.77
CA VAL A 128 30.17 -6.90 -18.08
C VAL A 128 29.65 -8.34 -17.91
N THR A 129 30.01 -8.99 -16.81
CA THR A 129 29.60 -10.35 -16.45
C THR A 129 28.18 -10.43 -15.87
N GLU A 130 27.56 -9.31 -15.49
CA GLU A 130 26.17 -9.32 -15.00
C GLU A 130 25.20 -9.39 -16.18
N SER A 131 24.54 -10.53 -16.33
CA SER A 131 23.52 -10.73 -17.37
C SER A 131 22.35 -9.74 -17.20
N PRO A 132 21.81 -9.17 -18.30
CA PRO A 132 20.59 -8.38 -18.24
C PRO A 132 19.46 -9.29 -17.76
N ALA A 133 19.03 -9.08 -16.53
CA ALA A 133 18.00 -9.88 -15.90
C ALA A 133 17.39 -9.07 -14.75
N ARG A 134 16.09 -9.24 -14.57
CA ARG A 134 15.46 -8.87 -13.31
C ARG A 134 15.57 -10.07 -12.38
N SER A 135 16.35 -9.94 -11.32
CA SER A 135 16.15 -10.76 -10.14
C SER A 135 15.17 -10.00 -9.27
N THR A 136 13.88 -10.25 -9.48
CA THR A 136 12.96 -10.12 -8.35
C THR A 136 13.51 -11.04 -7.26
N ALA A 137 13.30 -10.71 -5.98
CA ALA A 137 13.26 -11.79 -4.99
C ALA A 137 12.38 -12.87 -5.64
N ALA A 138 12.90 -14.10 -5.77
CA ALA A 138 12.30 -15.16 -6.59
C ALA A 138 10.78 -15.08 -6.46
N PRO A 139 9.98 -15.18 -7.54
CA PRO A 139 8.53 -15.25 -7.38
C PRO A 139 8.33 -16.34 -6.35
N ALA A 140 7.94 -15.94 -5.13
CA ALA A 140 7.93 -16.86 -4.01
C ALA A 140 6.98 -17.94 -4.48
N ALA A 141 7.53 -19.14 -4.74
CA ALA A 141 6.82 -20.21 -5.41
C ALA A 141 5.44 -20.26 -4.77
N GLN A 142 4.36 -20.00 -5.52
CA GLN A 142 3.02 -19.69 -5.00
C GLN A 142 2.76 -20.45 -3.70
N ARG A 143 3.07 -19.79 -2.58
CA ARG A 143 3.01 -20.37 -1.24
C ARG A 143 1.64 -20.01 -0.74
N SER A 144 0.89 -21.02 -0.32
CA SER A 144 -0.31 -20.80 0.46
C SER A 144 0.06 -19.98 1.69
N VAL A 145 -0.50 -18.78 1.82
CA VAL A 145 -0.27 -17.89 2.98
C VAL A 145 -1.46 -17.88 3.94
N GLY A 146 -2.55 -18.56 3.61
CA GLY A 146 -3.74 -18.67 4.45
C GLY A 146 -3.45 -19.36 5.77
N GLY A 147 -4.11 -18.92 6.83
CA GLY A 147 -3.95 -19.49 8.17
C GLY A 147 -2.55 -19.28 8.76
N THR A 148 -1.86 -18.22 8.35
CA THR A 148 -0.53 -17.87 8.87
C THR A 148 -0.54 -17.79 10.39
N ARG A 149 0.51 -18.36 10.99
CA ARG A 149 0.76 -18.37 12.43
C ARG A 149 2.22 -18.05 12.66
N THR A 150 2.49 -17.43 13.80
CA THR A 150 3.82 -17.38 14.40
C THR A 150 4.34 -18.78 14.72
N ALA A 151 5.64 -18.91 14.97
CA ALA A 151 6.29 -20.18 15.27
C ALA A 151 5.69 -20.88 16.52
N ASP A 152 5.24 -20.11 17.52
CA ASP A 152 4.53 -20.58 18.72
C ASP A 152 3.01 -20.71 18.54
N GLY A 153 2.50 -20.51 17.32
CA GLY A 153 1.13 -20.84 16.93
C GLY A 153 0.11 -19.71 17.08
N TYR A 154 0.52 -18.50 17.48
CA TYR A 154 -0.36 -17.32 17.53
C TYR A 154 -0.85 -16.96 16.11
N PRO A 155 -2.17 -16.90 15.87
CA PRO A 155 -2.75 -16.69 14.54
C PRO A 155 -2.60 -15.23 14.07
N VAL A 156 -2.29 -15.05 12.79
CA VAL A 156 -2.22 -13.75 12.13
C VAL A 156 -2.92 -13.82 10.78
N GLU A 157 -3.97 -13.02 10.60
CA GLU A 157 -4.73 -12.99 9.34
C GLU A 157 -3.96 -12.17 8.28
N LEU A 158 -3.61 -12.79 7.15
CA LEU A 158 -2.95 -12.15 6.03
C LEU A 158 -3.91 -11.93 4.86
N LEU A 159 -4.05 -10.67 4.47
CA LEU A 159 -5.09 -10.21 3.55
C LEU A 159 -4.50 -9.44 2.36
N GLY A 160 -5.21 -9.44 1.23
CA GLY A 160 -4.87 -8.65 0.06
C GLY A 160 -5.36 -7.20 0.10
N ASN A 161 -4.58 -6.28 -0.48
CA ASN A 161 -4.92 -4.89 -0.77
C ASN A 161 -5.01 -4.74 -2.29
N ILE A 162 -6.21 -4.48 -2.81
CA ILE A 162 -6.56 -4.59 -4.23
C ILE A 162 -7.40 -3.41 -4.71
N GLY A 163 -7.41 -3.18 -6.03
CA GLY A 163 -8.24 -2.15 -6.67
C GLY A 163 -9.20 -2.69 -7.74
N ASP A 164 -9.10 -3.97 -8.09
CA ASP A 164 -9.86 -4.63 -9.15
C ASP A 164 -9.93 -6.15 -9.00
N ALA A 165 -10.63 -6.81 -9.91
CA ALA A 165 -10.80 -8.27 -9.92
C ALA A 165 -9.49 -9.01 -10.23
N ALA A 166 -8.59 -8.43 -11.03
CA ALA A 166 -7.30 -9.04 -11.31
C ALA A 166 -6.45 -9.15 -10.04
N GLY A 167 -6.41 -8.09 -9.24
CA GLY A 167 -5.80 -8.13 -7.91
C GLY A 167 -6.46 -9.15 -6.99
N ALA A 168 -7.79 -9.30 -7.03
CA ALA A 168 -8.49 -10.31 -6.24
C ALA A 168 -8.11 -11.75 -6.67
N ALA A 169 -7.95 -12.01 -7.97
CA ALA A 169 -7.47 -13.29 -8.48
C ALA A 169 -6.02 -13.59 -8.02
N GLU A 170 -5.14 -12.59 -7.95
CA GLU A 170 -3.79 -12.77 -7.39
C GLU A 170 -3.83 -13.15 -5.90
N VAL A 171 -4.73 -12.56 -5.11
CA VAL A 171 -4.96 -12.90 -3.69
C VAL A 171 -5.47 -14.33 -3.56
N ALA A 172 -6.43 -14.73 -4.40
CA ALA A 172 -6.97 -16.08 -4.43
C ALA A 172 -5.88 -17.11 -4.73
N ALA A 173 -5.01 -16.82 -5.70
CA ALA A 173 -3.89 -17.67 -6.10
C ALA A 173 -2.80 -17.83 -5.03
N CYS A 174 -2.69 -16.89 -4.09
CA CYS A 174 -1.82 -17.01 -2.92
C CYS A 174 -2.50 -17.74 -1.75
N GLU A 175 -3.77 -18.14 -1.89
CA GLU A 175 -4.60 -18.72 -0.83
C GLU A 175 -4.65 -17.86 0.45
N ALA A 176 -4.55 -16.54 0.32
CA ALA A 176 -4.63 -15.62 1.47
C ALA A 176 -6.01 -15.66 2.13
N ASP A 177 -6.08 -15.21 3.40
CA ASP A 177 -7.30 -15.30 4.22
C ASP A 177 -8.47 -14.44 3.69
N GLY A 178 -8.18 -13.51 2.77
CA GLY A 178 -9.17 -12.67 2.11
C GLY A 178 -8.60 -11.34 1.63
N ILE A 179 -9.46 -10.34 1.51
CA ILE A 179 -9.15 -8.98 1.09
C ILE A 179 -9.40 -8.02 2.26
N GLY A 180 -8.35 -7.36 2.73
CA GLY A 180 -8.38 -6.44 3.87
C GLY A 180 -8.54 -4.98 3.48
N LEU A 181 -8.35 -4.69 2.19
CA LEU A 181 -8.66 -3.40 1.60
C LEU A 181 -8.96 -3.57 0.10
N PHE A 182 -10.23 -3.42 -0.26
CA PHE A 182 -10.64 -3.17 -1.63
C PHE A 182 -10.88 -1.67 -1.82
N ARG A 183 -10.00 -1.05 -2.61
CA ARG A 183 -10.04 0.33 -3.05
C ARG A 183 -11.09 0.53 -4.15
N THR A 184 -12.17 1.24 -3.84
CA THR A 184 -13.31 1.39 -4.76
C THR A 184 -13.15 2.50 -5.81
N GLU A 185 -12.03 3.22 -5.79
CA GLU A 185 -11.72 4.38 -6.64
C GLU A 185 -11.77 4.06 -8.14
N LEU A 186 -11.49 2.82 -8.55
CA LEU A 186 -11.55 2.41 -9.96
C LEU A 186 -12.94 2.64 -10.59
N ALA A 187 -14.00 2.53 -9.80
CA ALA A 187 -15.35 2.85 -10.25
C ALA A 187 -15.54 4.34 -10.59
N PHE A 188 -14.61 5.21 -10.18
CA PHE A 188 -14.71 6.67 -10.32
C PHE A 188 -13.60 7.27 -11.17
N ARG A 189 -12.49 6.55 -11.36
CA ARG A 189 -11.38 6.97 -12.23
C ARG A 189 -11.86 7.23 -13.66
N THR A 190 -11.29 8.28 -14.28
CA THR A 190 -11.49 8.71 -15.69
C THR A 190 -12.93 9.01 -16.10
N ARG A 191 -13.88 9.06 -15.15
CA ARG A 191 -15.28 9.41 -15.42
C ARG A 191 -15.53 10.89 -15.13
N THR A 192 -16.26 11.54 -16.03
CA THR A 192 -16.74 12.92 -15.88
C THR A 192 -18.07 13.01 -15.13
N ARG A 193 -18.73 11.86 -14.89
CA ARG A 193 -19.99 11.74 -14.15
C ARG A 193 -19.90 10.61 -13.14
N GLN A 194 -20.64 10.75 -12.04
CA GLN A 194 -20.78 9.73 -11.02
C GLN A 194 -21.28 8.40 -11.64
N PRO A 195 -20.66 7.26 -11.34
CA PRO A 195 -21.10 5.96 -11.83
C PRO A 195 -22.46 5.59 -11.22
N SER A 196 -23.35 5.02 -12.04
CA SER A 196 -24.64 4.53 -11.53
C SER A 196 -24.46 3.39 -10.53
N ILE A 197 -25.48 3.15 -9.72
CA ILE A 197 -25.51 2.06 -8.73
C ILE A 197 -25.27 0.70 -9.42
N GLU A 198 -25.84 0.49 -10.61
CA GLU A 198 -25.67 -0.75 -11.38
C GLU A 198 -24.24 -0.93 -11.88
N VAL A 199 -23.57 0.14 -12.28
CA VAL A 199 -22.16 0.10 -12.70
C VAL A 199 -21.27 -0.27 -11.52
N GLN A 200 -21.48 0.38 -10.36
CA GLN A 200 -20.75 0.09 -9.13
C GLN A 200 -21.01 -1.36 -8.67
N ALA A 201 -22.27 -1.80 -8.65
CA ALA A 201 -22.64 -3.14 -8.20
C ALA A 201 -22.02 -4.24 -9.07
N ARG A 202 -21.97 -4.06 -10.41
CA ARG A 202 -21.29 -5.01 -11.30
C ARG A 202 -19.81 -5.13 -11.00
N LEU A 203 -19.13 -3.99 -10.79
CA LEU A 203 -17.70 -3.96 -10.48
C LEU A 203 -17.40 -4.60 -9.11
N TYR A 204 -18.19 -4.28 -8.10
CA TYR A 204 -18.03 -4.90 -6.77
C TYR A 204 -18.33 -6.40 -6.82
N SER A 205 -19.36 -6.80 -7.57
CA SER A 205 -19.71 -8.21 -7.75
C SER A 205 -18.61 -9.01 -8.44
N SER A 206 -17.89 -8.43 -9.41
CA SER A 206 -16.78 -9.15 -10.06
C SER A 206 -15.61 -9.39 -9.11
N VAL A 207 -15.34 -8.46 -8.18
CA VAL A 207 -14.29 -8.66 -7.16
C VAL A 207 -14.72 -9.72 -6.13
N LEU A 208 -15.96 -9.66 -5.66
CA LEU A 208 -16.48 -10.62 -4.68
C LEU A 208 -16.53 -12.06 -5.22
N ALA A 209 -16.74 -12.22 -6.52
CA ALA A 209 -16.78 -13.54 -7.18
C ALA A 209 -15.41 -14.26 -7.20
N GLU A 210 -14.29 -13.53 -7.16
CA GLU A 210 -12.93 -14.12 -7.23
C GLU A 210 -12.50 -14.77 -5.91
N VAL A 211 -13.11 -14.38 -4.80
CA VAL A 211 -12.75 -14.84 -3.44
C VAL A 211 -13.97 -15.31 -2.66
N PRO A 212 -14.67 -16.36 -3.14
CA PRO A 212 -15.87 -16.87 -2.47
C PRO A 212 -15.53 -17.34 -1.05
N GLU A 213 -16.48 -17.14 -0.13
CA GLU A 213 -16.38 -17.55 1.29
C GLU A 213 -15.28 -16.85 2.11
N ARG A 214 -14.47 -15.99 1.49
CA ARG A 214 -13.41 -15.23 2.18
C ARG A 214 -13.88 -13.84 2.54
N LYS A 215 -13.24 -13.27 3.56
CA LYS A 215 -13.51 -11.91 4.03
C LYS A 215 -13.12 -10.88 2.96
N VAL A 216 -14.00 -9.92 2.68
CA VAL A 216 -13.70 -8.78 1.80
C VAL A 216 -14.11 -7.48 2.47
N ILE A 217 -13.12 -6.62 2.76
CA ILE A 217 -13.33 -5.27 3.30
C ILE A 217 -13.31 -4.25 2.16
N LEU A 218 -14.46 -3.68 1.83
CA LEU A 218 -14.62 -2.61 0.87
C LEU A 218 -14.45 -1.25 1.55
N ARG A 219 -13.50 -0.44 1.07
CA ARG A 219 -13.37 0.95 1.50
C ARG A 219 -14.27 1.82 0.63
N THR A 220 -15.17 2.59 1.25
CA THR A 220 -15.94 3.60 0.52
C THR A 220 -15.01 4.63 -0.12
N LEU A 221 -15.50 5.36 -1.13
CA LEU A 221 -14.66 6.21 -1.96
C LEU A 221 -13.80 7.18 -1.12
N ASP A 222 -12.49 7.16 -1.36
CA ASP A 222 -11.55 8.17 -0.87
C ASP A 222 -11.15 9.08 -2.04
N THR A 223 -11.83 10.22 -2.16
CA THR A 223 -11.52 11.25 -3.15
C THR A 223 -10.25 12.00 -2.76
N GLY A 224 -9.09 11.36 -2.96
CA GLY A 224 -7.78 11.98 -2.88
C GLY A 224 -7.35 12.66 -4.19
N THR A 225 -6.05 12.94 -4.33
CA THR A 225 -5.42 13.54 -5.52
C THR A 225 -5.61 12.71 -6.80
N ASP A 226 -5.83 11.39 -6.66
CA ASP A 226 -5.96 10.44 -7.78
C ASP A 226 -7.36 10.38 -8.43
N THR A 227 -8.37 11.04 -7.86
CA THR A 227 -9.71 11.06 -8.46
C THR A 227 -9.87 12.26 -9.39
N THR A 228 -10.14 12.02 -10.68
CA THR A 228 -10.44 13.08 -11.66
C THR A 228 -11.86 13.63 -11.55
N MET A 229 -12.67 13.08 -10.64
CA MET A 229 -14.01 13.59 -10.40
C MET A 229 -13.90 15.00 -9.80
N PRO A 230 -14.60 15.99 -10.37
CA PRO A 230 -14.64 17.31 -9.78
C PRO A 230 -15.14 17.18 -8.33
N PRO A 231 -14.46 17.80 -7.35
CA PRO A 231 -14.93 17.74 -5.98
C PRO A 231 -16.36 18.26 -5.94
N SER A 232 -17.22 17.60 -5.17
CA SER A 232 -18.59 18.04 -4.91
C SER A 232 -18.62 19.46 -4.31
N HIS A 233 -17.50 19.93 -3.75
CA HIS A 233 -17.30 21.26 -3.18
C HIS A 233 -15.93 21.86 -3.55
N GLY A 234 -15.93 23.09 -4.07
CA GLY A 234 -14.79 24.01 -4.07
C GLY A 234 -13.65 23.70 -5.04
N LEU A 235 -13.63 24.37 -6.20
CA LEU A 235 -12.41 24.49 -7.00
C LEU A 235 -11.36 25.29 -6.21
N GLY A 236 -10.16 24.73 -5.97
CA GLY A 236 -9.00 25.48 -5.49
C GLY A 236 -8.68 25.42 -3.99
N GLU A 237 -8.96 24.31 -3.29
CA GLU A 237 -8.46 24.10 -1.93
C GLU A 237 -6.93 24.20 -1.88
N ARG A 238 -6.39 24.99 -0.94
CA ARG A 238 -4.93 25.17 -0.80
C ARG A 238 -4.19 23.92 -0.31
N ASN A 239 -4.86 23.09 0.50
CA ASN A 239 -4.29 21.87 1.07
C ASN A 239 -5.29 20.72 0.92
N PRO A 240 -5.42 20.10 -0.27
CA PRO A 240 -6.41 19.06 -0.54
C PRO A 240 -6.32 17.87 0.44
N ALA A 241 -5.10 17.51 0.88
CA ALA A 241 -4.90 16.47 1.86
C ALA A 241 -5.57 16.77 3.23
N LEU A 242 -5.77 18.03 3.58
CA LEU A 242 -6.38 18.47 4.84
C LEU A 242 -7.84 18.95 4.65
N GLY A 243 -8.40 18.79 3.45
CA GLY A 243 -9.67 19.39 3.07
C GLY A 243 -10.85 18.42 2.97
N VAL A 244 -11.75 18.69 2.03
CA VAL A 244 -12.97 17.89 1.82
C VAL A 244 -12.63 16.63 1.01
N ARG A 245 -12.19 15.57 1.72
CA ARG A 245 -11.87 14.25 1.14
C ARG A 245 -12.45 13.08 1.94
N GLY A 246 -12.38 11.87 1.37
CA GLY A 246 -12.83 10.64 2.03
C GLY A 246 -14.31 10.67 2.43
N TYR A 247 -14.60 10.27 3.67
CA TYR A 247 -15.96 10.29 4.22
C TYR A 247 -16.65 11.66 4.13
N ARG A 248 -15.89 12.76 4.15
CA ARG A 248 -16.43 14.13 4.12
C ARG A 248 -16.89 14.58 2.73
N ALA A 249 -16.33 13.99 1.68
CA ALA A 249 -16.64 14.34 0.29
C ALA A 249 -17.82 13.56 -0.29
N THR A 250 -18.27 12.51 0.41
CA THR A 250 -19.16 11.48 -0.15
C THR A 250 -20.60 11.57 0.35
N THR A 251 -21.04 12.64 1.03
CA THR A 251 -22.36 12.70 1.69
C THR A 251 -23.55 12.26 0.82
N ASN A 252 -23.62 12.66 -0.46
CA ASN A 252 -24.68 12.20 -1.39
C ASN A 252 -24.35 10.89 -2.12
N LEU A 253 -23.06 10.55 -2.27
CA LEU A 253 -22.57 9.38 -3.01
C LEU A 253 -22.50 8.11 -2.14
N LEU A 254 -22.31 8.28 -0.84
CA LEU A 254 -22.08 7.21 0.12
C LEU A 254 -23.25 6.23 0.15
N GLU A 255 -24.48 6.74 0.15
CA GLU A 255 -25.70 5.93 0.14
C GLU A 255 -25.85 5.11 -1.14
N ASP A 256 -25.57 5.70 -2.30
CA ASP A 256 -25.57 4.99 -3.57
C ASP A 256 -24.48 3.91 -3.63
N GLN A 257 -23.30 4.21 -3.10
CA GLN A 257 -22.19 3.27 -3.02
C GLN A 257 -22.52 2.09 -2.09
N LEU A 258 -23.04 2.34 -0.89
CA LEU A 258 -23.46 1.30 0.05
C LEU A 258 -24.62 0.46 -0.52
N ARG A 259 -25.55 1.08 -1.26
CA ARG A 259 -26.60 0.36 -1.99
C ARG A 259 -25.99 -0.56 -3.05
N ALA A 260 -25.03 -0.08 -3.82
CA ALA A 260 -24.33 -0.89 -4.83
C ALA A 260 -23.58 -2.07 -4.22
N ILE A 261 -22.88 -1.86 -3.09
CA ILE A 261 -22.20 -2.92 -2.33
C ILE A 261 -23.22 -3.97 -1.86
N ALA A 262 -24.35 -3.54 -1.28
CA ALA A 262 -25.40 -4.45 -0.82
C ALA A 262 -26.08 -5.24 -1.96
N ILE A 263 -26.17 -4.67 -3.16
CA ILE A 263 -26.63 -5.40 -4.36
C ILE A 263 -25.60 -6.47 -4.74
N ALA A 264 -24.32 -6.08 -4.88
CA ALA A 264 -23.24 -6.99 -5.24
C ALA A 264 -23.11 -8.17 -4.26
N ALA A 265 -23.16 -7.88 -2.96
CA ALA A 265 -23.11 -8.87 -1.90
C ALA A 265 -24.25 -9.90 -1.97
N ARG A 266 -25.49 -9.45 -2.23
CA ARG A 266 -26.63 -10.36 -2.43
C ARG A 266 -26.49 -11.23 -3.67
N VAL A 267 -25.94 -10.69 -4.75
CA VAL A 267 -25.72 -11.46 -5.99
C VAL A 267 -24.70 -12.57 -5.76
N GLN A 268 -23.67 -12.32 -4.94
CA GLN A 268 -22.61 -13.28 -4.64
C GLN A 268 -22.86 -14.09 -3.35
N ASP A 269 -23.98 -13.86 -2.67
CA ASP A 269 -24.33 -14.48 -1.38
C ASP A 269 -23.22 -14.38 -0.31
N VAL A 270 -22.65 -13.18 -0.14
CA VAL A 270 -21.59 -12.90 0.84
C VAL A 270 -22.00 -11.80 1.82
N ASP A 271 -21.42 -11.80 3.03
CA ASP A 271 -21.56 -10.69 4.00
C ASP A 271 -20.40 -9.71 3.82
N PRO A 272 -20.61 -8.53 3.20
CA PRO A 272 -19.53 -7.60 2.90
C PRO A 272 -19.13 -6.84 4.16
N TRP A 273 -17.83 -6.65 4.34
CA TRP A 273 -17.32 -5.71 5.33
C TRP A 273 -17.14 -4.37 4.64
N VAL A 274 -17.55 -3.27 5.28
CA VAL A 274 -17.33 -1.92 4.75
C VAL A 274 -16.58 -1.06 5.75
N MET A 275 -15.77 -0.14 5.24
CA MET A 275 -15.12 0.87 6.07
C MET A 275 -15.08 2.24 5.43
N ALA A 276 -15.20 3.28 6.26
CA ALA A 276 -15.07 4.67 5.84
C ALA A 276 -13.62 5.19 5.99
N PRO A 277 -13.06 5.87 4.98
CA PRO A 277 -11.79 6.58 5.07
C PRO A 277 -11.93 7.94 5.78
N MET A 278 -10.82 8.49 6.25
CA MET A 278 -10.68 9.87 6.76
C MET A 278 -11.58 10.22 7.95
N ILE A 279 -11.95 9.22 8.74
CA ILE A 279 -12.68 9.43 10.01
C ILE A 279 -11.76 10.08 11.03
N SER A 280 -12.26 11.05 11.77
CA SER A 280 -11.52 11.75 12.84
C SER A 280 -12.24 11.74 14.18
N THR A 281 -13.56 11.54 14.17
CA THR A 281 -14.39 11.61 15.39
C THR A 281 -15.25 10.37 15.59
N PRO A 282 -15.60 10.03 16.85
CA PRO A 282 -16.59 8.98 17.15
C PRO A 282 -17.96 9.24 16.50
N ALA A 283 -18.35 10.51 16.35
CA ALA A 283 -19.62 10.89 15.72
C ALA A 283 -19.65 10.53 14.22
N GLU A 284 -18.56 10.78 13.49
CA GLU A 284 -18.42 10.35 12.09
C GLU A 284 -18.47 8.81 11.99
N ALA A 285 -17.78 8.09 12.89
CA ALA A 285 -17.81 6.62 12.94
C ALA A 285 -19.23 6.06 13.17
N ARG A 286 -19.94 6.61 14.16
CA ARG A 286 -21.34 6.27 14.44
C ARG A 286 -22.24 6.57 13.23
N GLY A 287 -22.07 7.74 12.63
CA GLY A 287 -22.82 8.17 11.45
C GLY A 287 -22.65 7.19 10.30
N PHE A 288 -21.41 6.83 9.96
CA PHE A 288 -21.12 5.83 8.93
C PHE A 288 -21.77 4.48 9.22
N ARG A 289 -21.59 3.94 10.43
CA ARG A 289 -22.19 2.64 10.81
C ARG A 289 -23.70 2.67 10.69
N MET A 290 -24.36 3.74 11.15
CA MET A 290 -25.82 3.88 11.02
C MET A 290 -26.28 3.84 9.56
N ILE A 291 -25.56 4.50 8.65
CA ILE A 291 -25.89 4.49 7.22
C ILE A 291 -25.69 3.09 6.63
N ALA A 292 -24.54 2.44 6.88
CA ALA A 292 -24.27 1.09 6.39
C ALA A 292 -25.34 0.07 6.82
N ARG A 293 -25.80 0.16 8.07
CA ARG A 293 -26.86 -0.71 8.61
C ARG A 293 -28.20 -0.55 7.89
N ARG A 294 -28.54 0.65 7.40
CA ARG A 294 -29.77 0.86 6.60
C ARG A 294 -29.79 0.06 5.30
N TYR A 295 -28.62 -0.30 4.78
CA TYR A 295 -28.48 -1.12 3.57
C TYR A 295 -28.27 -2.61 3.87
N GLY A 296 -28.44 -3.03 5.12
CA GLY A 296 -28.31 -4.43 5.53
C GLY A 296 -26.87 -4.90 5.74
N ILE A 297 -25.90 -3.99 5.74
CA ILE A 297 -24.48 -4.35 5.89
C ILE A 297 -24.16 -4.53 7.37
N SER A 298 -23.74 -5.75 7.73
CA SER A 298 -23.64 -6.16 9.12
C SER A 298 -22.29 -5.84 9.79
N ARG A 299 -21.27 -5.47 9.00
CA ARG A 299 -19.91 -5.18 9.46
C ARG A 299 -19.46 -3.84 8.91
N ALA A 300 -19.53 -2.81 9.75
CA ALA A 300 -19.12 -1.44 9.40
C ALA A 300 -17.99 -0.97 10.33
N GLY A 301 -16.81 -0.84 9.75
CA GLY A 301 -15.61 -0.33 10.42
C GLY A 301 -15.21 1.06 9.94
N VAL A 302 -14.07 1.53 10.40
CA VAL A 302 -13.48 2.79 9.94
C VAL A 302 -11.99 2.66 9.75
N MET A 303 -11.41 3.52 8.90
CA MET A 303 -9.97 3.66 8.86
C MET A 303 -9.46 4.58 9.97
N ILE A 304 -8.45 4.12 10.71
CA ILE A 304 -7.64 4.96 11.58
C ILE A 304 -6.44 5.43 10.76
N GLU A 305 -6.60 6.58 10.13
CA GLU A 305 -5.56 7.19 9.31
C GLU A 305 -5.39 8.70 9.57
N VAL A 306 -6.14 9.23 10.55
CA VAL A 306 -5.98 10.57 11.10
C VAL A 306 -5.49 10.44 12.54
N PRO A 307 -4.49 11.22 12.99
CA PRO A 307 -3.95 11.11 14.35
C PRO A 307 -5.01 11.27 15.44
N ALA A 308 -5.99 12.17 15.22
CA ALA A 308 -7.13 12.34 16.10
C ALA A 308 -7.94 11.05 16.30
N ALA A 309 -8.11 10.25 15.25
CA ALA A 309 -8.81 8.97 15.34
C ALA A 309 -8.01 7.92 16.12
N ALA A 310 -6.68 7.90 16.00
CA ALA A 310 -5.83 7.02 16.79
C ALA A 310 -5.83 7.39 18.28
N VAL A 311 -5.79 8.69 18.60
CA VAL A 311 -5.90 9.19 19.99
C VAL A 311 -7.27 8.86 20.58
N MET A 312 -8.34 8.98 19.78
CA MET A 312 -9.71 8.68 20.16
C MET A 312 -10.13 7.23 19.87
N ALA A 313 -9.17 6.30 19.70
CA ALA A 313 -9.46 4.95 19.20
C ALA A 313 -10.48 4.20 20.08
N ASP A 314 -10.40 4.34 21.40
CA ASP A 314 -11.35 3.75 22.35
C ASP A 314 -12.80 4.21 22.07
N ALA A 315 -13.03 5.51 21.97
CA ALA A 315 -14.34 6.08 21.70
C ALA A 315 -14.83 5.77 20.28
N ILE A 316 -13.93 5.69 19.29
CA ILE A 316 -14.27 5.28 17.92
C ILE A 316 -14.68 3.81 17.88
N LEU A 317 -13.91 2.94 18.55
CA LEU A 317 -14.18 1.51 18.59
C LEU A 317 -15.48 1.19 19.30
N ALA A 318 -15.94 2.00 20.26
CA ALA A 318 -17.30 1.88 20.81
C ALA A 318 -18.39 2.01 19.72
N GLU A 319 -18.11 2.76 18.64
CA GLU A 319 -19.09 3.16 17.63
C GLU A 319 -19.01 2.36 16.32
N CYS A 320 -17.98 1.54 16.10
CA CYS A 320 -17.80 0.71 14.90
C CYS A 320 -17.60 -0.78 15.21
N ASP A 321 -17.56 -1.63 14.19
CA ASP A 321 -17.43 -3.10 14.35
C ASP A 321 -15.96 -3.58 14.28
N PHE A 322 -15.09 -2.80 13.64
CA PHE A 322 -13.64 -3.02 13.50
C PHE A 322 -12.96 -1.72 13.07
N VAL A 323 -11.62 -1.70 13.08
CA VAL A 323 -10.84 -0.63 12.48
C VAL A 323 -9.70 -1.18 11.61
N SER A 324 -9.28 -0.40 10.62
CA SER A 324 -8.09 -0.69 9.82
C SER A 324 -7.19 0.54 9.77
N ILE A 325 -5.91 0.37 10.06
CA ILE A 325 -4.97 1.48 10.14
C ILE A 325 -4.38 1.74 8.76
N GLY A 326 -4.65 2.93 8.23
CA GLY A 326 -4.05 3.44 6.99
C GLY A 326 -2.74 4.14 7.31
N THR A 327 -1.63 3.39 7.43
CA THR A 327 -0.34 3.97 7.88
C THR A 327 0.20 5.06 6.97
N ASN A 328 -0.17 5.06 5.68
CA ASN A 328 0.33 6.03 4.73
C ASN A 328 -0.19 7.45 5.05
N ASP A 329 -1.50 7.61 5.23
CA ASP A 329 -2.11 8.88 5.62
C ASP A 329 -1.84 9.17 7.11
N LEU A 330 -1.83 8.15 7.98
CA LEU A 330 -1.48 8.33 9.39
C LEU A 330 -0.08 8.93 9.56
N THR A 331 0.90 8.44 8.81
CA THR A 331 2.28 8.95 8.85
C THR A 331 2.33 10.37 8.34
N GLN A 332 1.73 10.65 7.18
CA GLN A 332 1.68 11.99 6.59
C GLN A 332 1.13 13.03 7.57
N TYR A 333 0.00 12.76 8.23
CA TYR A 333 -0.61 13.73 9.15
C TYR A 333 0.08 13.79 10.51
N THR A 334 0.62 12.68 11.00
CA THR A 334 1.39 12.67 12.26
C THR A 334 2.67 13.46 12.12
N MET A 335 3.33 13.34 10.97
CA MET A 335 4.63 13.92 10.69
C MET A 335 4.53 15.27 9.96
N ALA A 336 3.31 15.70 9.61
CA ALA A 336 3.02 16.90 8.83
C ALA A 336 3.86 16.98 7.52
N ALA A 337 4.03 15.83 6.86
CA ALA A 337 4.91 15.67 5.72
C ALA A 337 4.16 15.02 4.56
N ASP A 338 3.91 15.78 3.50
CA ASP A 338 3.25 15.27 2.30
C ASP A 338 4.08 14.15 1.66
N ARG A 339 3.47 12.97 1.49
CA ARG A 339 4.14 11.76 0.98
C ARG A 339 4.48 11.83 -0.50
N GLU A 340 3.90 12.77 -1.24
CA GLU A 340 4.21 13.03 -2.65
C GLU A 340 5.46 13.92 -2.79
N LEU A 341 5.86 14.63 -1.73
CA LEU A 341 6.98 15.59 -1.75
C LEU A 341 8.30 14.95 -1.32
N GLY A 342 9.23 14.81 -2.27
CA GLY A 342 10.57 14.26 -2.03
C GLY A 342 11.37 15.02 -0.95
N ALA A 343 11.18 16.34 -0.83
CA ALA A 343 11.88 17.18 0.14
C ALA A 343 11.61 16.82 1.62
N VAL A 344 10.53 16.07 1.89
CA VAL A 344 10.14 15.62 3.24
C VAL A 344 9.96 14.10 3.30
N ALA A 345 10.50 13.36 2.34
CA ALA A 345 10.32 11.92 2.24
C ALA A 345 10.84 11.14 3.46
N GLU A 346 11.91 11.60 4.12
CA GLU A 346 12.46 10.98 5.34
C GLU A 346 11.46 10.96 6.50
N LEU A 347 10.54 11.93 6.54
CA LEU A 347 9.49 11.99 7.55
C LEU A 347 8.37 10.98 7.30
N ASN A 348 8.28 10.41 6.09
CA ASN A 348 7.26 9.44 5.69
C ASN A 348 7.67 7.97 5.91
N ASP A 349 8.74 7.71 6.66
CA ASP A 349 9.15 6.34 7.01
C ASP A 349 8.11 5.68 7.94
N PRO A 350 7.55 4.50 7.61
CA PRO A 350 6.57 3.83 8.47
C PRO A 350 7.14 3.40 9.83
N TRP A 351 8.47 3.40 9.99
CA TRP A 351 9.16 3.11 11.26
C TRP A 351 9.19 4.31 12.22
N GLN A 352 8.60 5.46 11.87
CA GLN A 352 8.56 6.62 12.75
C GLN A 352 7.94 6.25 14.12
N PRO A 353 8.65 6.43 15.25
CA PRO A 353 8.16 6.01 16.57
C PRO A 353 6.83 6.64 16.97
N ALA A 354 6.55 7.87 16.52
CA ALA A 354 5.26 8.53 16.74
C ALA A 354 4.10 7.75 16.11
N VAL A 355 4.29 7.26 14.87
CA VAL A 355 3.30 6.45 14.16
C VAL A 355 3.11 5.09 14.84
N LEU A 356 4.20 4.42 15.22
CA LEU A 356 4.13 3.14 15.94
C LEU A 356 3.37 3.26 17.28
N ARG A 357 3.52 4.40 17.99
CA ARG A 357 2.75 4.68 19.21
C ARG A 357 1.27 4.87 18.94
N LEU A 358 0.89 5.51 17.83
CA LEU A 358 -0.50 5.64 17.43
C LEU A 358 -1.11 4.29 17.01
N VAL A 359 -0.34 3.46 16.30
CA VAL A 359 -0.73 2.07 16.00
C VAL A 359 -0.99 1.29 17.29
N ARG A 360 -0.05 1.35 18.25
CA ARG A 360 -0.20 0.71 19.57
C ARG A 360 -1.47 1.18 20.28
N THR A 361 -1.74 2.49 20.25
CA THR A 361 -2.92 3.08 20.91
C THR A 361 -4.21 2.48 20.34
N ALA A 362 -4.30 2.36 19.02
CA ALA A 362 -5.43 1.73 18.36
C ALA A 362 -5.52 0.22 18.66
N ALA A 363 -4.40 -0.51 18.63
CA ALA A 363 -4.36 -1.95 18.92
C ALA A 363 -4.77 -2.28 20.37
N VAL A 364 -4.30 -1.50 21.34
CA VAL A 364 -4.70 -1.63 22.75
C VAL A 364 -6.19 -1.36 22.93
N ALA A 365 -6.71 -0.31 22.29
CA ALA A 365 -8.14 -0.02 22.31
C ALA A 365 -8.96 -1.16 21.67
N GLY A 366 -8.51 -1.72 20.55
CA GLY A 366 -9.15 -2.87 19.90
C GLY A 366 -9.24 -4.07 20.82
N THR A 367 -8.14 -4.39 21.49
CA THR A 367 -8.08 -5.46 22.48
C THR A 367 -9.06 -5.21 23.63
N ALA A 368 -9.12 -4.00 24.17
CA ALA A 368 -10.01 -3.62 25.26
C ALA A 368 -11.51 -3.75 24.88
N HIS A 369 -11.85 -3.49 23.61
CA HIS A 369 -13.22 -3.64 23.08
C HIS A 369 -13.52 -5.03 22.51
N GLY A 370 -12.53 -5.93 22.44
CA GLY A 370 -12.67 -7.23 21.76
C GLY A 370 -12.96 -7.10 20.27
N LYS A 371 -12.43 -6.05 19.61
CA LYS A 371 -12.68 -5.72 18.21
C LYS A 371 -11.40 -5.80 17.36
N PRO A 372 -11.49 -6.33 16.12
CA PRO A 372 -10.31 -6.43 15.25
C PRO A 372 -9.70 -5.07 14.89
N VAL A 373 -8.37 -5.04 14.85
CA VAL A 373 -7.56 -3.89 14.42
C VAL A 373 -6.61 -4.38 13.33
N GLY A 374 -6.90 -4.03 12.09
CA GLY A 374 -6.04 -4.33 10.96
C GLY A 374 -5.05 -3.21 10.62
N VAL A 375 -4.07 -3.50 9.76
CA VAL A 375 -3.24 -2.50 9.09
C VAL A 375 -3.30 -2.76 7.58
N CYS A 376 -3.62 -1.74 6.77
CA CYS A 376 -3.73 -1.87 5.31
C CYS A 376 -2.84 -0.89 4.52
N GLY A 377 -2.00 -0.12 5.21
CA GLY A 377 -0.96 0.71 4.58
C GLY A 377 0.30 -0.09 4.25
N GLU A 378 1.26 0.55 3.59
CA GLU A 378 2.48 -0.12 3.10
C GLU A 378 3.37 -0.68 4.22
N ALA A 379 3.21 -0.19 5.44
CA ALA A 379 3.88 -0.73 6.62
C ALA A 379 3.64 -2.23 6.82
N ALA A 380 2.47 -2.74 6.40
CA ALA A 380 2.15 -4.16 6.51
C ALA A 380 2.95 -5.06 5.55
N ALA A 381 3.58 -4.49 4.52
CA ALA A 381 4.32 -5.21 3.50
C ALA A 381 5.83 -5.39 3.82
N ASP A 382 6.34 -4.74 4.86
CA ASP A 382 7.71 -4.93 5.36
C ASP A 382 7.72 -6.13 6.33
N PRO A 383 8.44 -7.23 6.03
CA PRO A 383 8.39 -8.44 6.85
C PRO A 383 8.81 -8.24 8.32
N LEU A 384 9.81 -7.39 8.58
CA LEU A 384 10.24 -7.12 9.96
C LEU A 384 9.24 -6.23 10.67
N LEU A 385 8.72 -5.22 9.97
CA LEU A 385 7.72 -4.32 10.54
C LEU A 385 6.40 -5.05 10.78
N ALA A 386 6.02 -6.02 9.94
CA ALA A 386 4.86 -6.88 10.13
C ALA A 386 4.94 -7.61 11.48
N CYS A 387 6.09 -8.22 11.82
CA CYS A 387 6.28 -8.84 13.13
C CYS A 387 6.18 -7.82 14.28
N VAL A 388 6.69 -6.61 14.11
CA VAL A 388 6.50 -5.51 15.08
C VAL A 388 5.02 -5.16 15.24
N LEU A 389 4.26 -5.01 14.14
CA LEU A 389 2.83 -4.70 14.17
C LEU A 389 2.03 -5.79 14.88
N VAL A 390 2.33 -7.06 14.64
CA VAL A 390 1.76 -8.20 15.37
C VAL A 390 2.08 -8.09 16.87
N GLY A 391 3.32 -7.75 17.22
CA GLY A 391 3.73 -7.52 18.61
C GLY A 391 3.07 -6.32 19.29
N LEU A 392 2.59 -5.33 18.51
CA LEU A 392 1.80 -4.21 19.01
C LEU A 392 0.33 -4.59 19.27
N GLY A 393 -0.11 -5.78 18.84
CA GLY A 393 -1.48 -6.27 19.01
C GLY A 393 -2.39 -6.10 17.78
N VAL A 394 -1.82 -5.86 16.60
CA VAL A 394 -2.59 -5.85 15.33
C VAL A 394 -3.06 -7.28 15.03
N THR A 395 -4.33 -7.42 14.62
CA THR A 395 -4.96 -8.73 14.40
C THR A 395 -4.93 -9.20 12.94
N SER A 396 -4.75 -8.28 11.99
CA SER A 396 -4.70 -8.60 10.56
C SER A 396 -3.80 -7.64 9.78
N LEU A 397 -3.09 -8.15 8.78
CA LEU A 397 -2.21 -7.36 7.92
C LEU A 397 -2.69 -7.45 6.47
N SER A 398 -2.86 -6.30 5.82
CA SER A 398 -3.34 -6.22 4.44
C SER A 398 -2.33 -5.50 3.54
N MET A 399 -1.89 -6.16 2.48
CA MET A 399 -0.78 -5.71 1.62
C MET A 399 -0.98 -6.15 0.17
N SER A 400 -0.11 -5.71 -0.75
CA SER A 400 -0.16 -6.22 -2.12
C SER A 400 0.07 -7.74 -2.14
N PRO A 401 -0.55 -8.49 -3.08
CA PRO A 401 -0.43 -9.95 -3.12
C PRO A 401 1.03 -10.44 -3.15
N ARG A 402 1.89 -9.68 -3.83
CA ARG A 402 3.31 -9.99 -3.98
C ARG A 402 4.12 -9.91 -2.68
N ALA A 403 3.66 -9.13 -1.70
CA ALA A 403 4.33 -9.01 -0.41
C ALA A 403 3.93 -10.13 0.57
N LEU A 404 2.79 -10.79 0.35
CA LEU A 404 2.24 -11.78 1.27
C LEU A 404 3.23 -12.91 1.61
N PRO A 405 3.94 -13.56 0.66
CA PRO A 405 4.77 -14.71 1.00
C PRO A 405 5.96 -14.35 1.90
N ALA A 406 6.60 -13.21 1.66
CA ALA A 406 7.74 -12.77 2.46
C ALA A 406 7.31 -12.38 3.89
N VAL A 407 6.12 -11.80 4.03
CA VAL A 407 5.55 -11.47 5.35
C VAL A 407 5.11 -12.74 6.09
N ALA A 408 4.48 -13.69 5.40
CA ALA A 408 4.09 -14.97 5.98
C ALA A 408 5.30 -15.76 6.50
N GLU A 409 6.40 -15.79 5.74
CA GLU A 409 7.66 -16.42 6.14
C GLU A 409 8.24 -15.77 7.40
N ALA A 410 8.38 -14.44 7.43
CA ALA A 410 8.92 -13.75 8.60
C ALA A 410 8.07 -13.92 9.86
N ILE A 411 6.74 -13.95 9.72
CA ILE A 411 5.82 -14.24 10.83
C ILE A 411 6.01 -15.69 11.28
N GLY A 412 6.03 -16.65 10.36
CA GLY A 412 6.18 -18.08 10.66
C GLY A 412 7.52 -18.46 11.29
N GLU A 413 8.56 -17.64 11.10
CA GLU A 413 9.88 -17.80 11.72
C GLU A 413 10.00 -17.11 13.09
N SER A 414 9.02 -16.29 13.49
CA SER A 414 9.04 -15.54 14.75
C SER A 414 8.00 -16.08 15.74
N ASP A 415 8.37 -16.25 17.00
CA ASP A 415 7.42 -16.45 18.10
C ASP A 415 6.69 -15.14 18.42
N HIS A 416 5.46 -15.22 18.93
CA HIS A 416 4.70 -14.04 19.34
C HIS A 416 5.42 -13.22 20.42
N GLY A 417 6.14 -13.87 21.34
CA GLY A 417 6.99 -13.20 22.33
C GLY A 417 8.13 -12.40 21.69
N GLN A 418 8.71 -12.87 20.59
CA GLN A 418 9.73 -12.15 19.83
C GLN A 418 9.13 -10.93 19.13
N CYS A 419 7.94 -11.07 18.52
CA CYS A 419 7.17 -9.96 17.98
C CYS A 419 6.96 -8.85 19.02
N GLN A 420 6.54 -9.22 20.23
CA GLN A 420 6.33 -8.27 21.34
C GLN A 420 7.64 -7.58 21.77
N ALA A 421 8.75 -8.33 21.86
CA ALA A 421 10.06 -7.77 22.20
C ALA A 421 10.53 -6.75 21.16
N MET A 422 10.39 -7.07 19.87
CA MET A 422 10.68 -6.15 18.77
C MET A 422 9.83 -4.89 18.84
N ALA A 423 8.54 -5.03 19.13
CA ALA A 423 7.61 -3.91 19.27
C ALA A 423 8.01 -2.98 20.42
N VAL A 424 8.33 -3.52 21.60
CA VAL A 424 8.81 -2.72 22.74
C VAL A 424 10.09 -1.96 22.39
N ALA A 425 11.04 -2.63 21.73
CA ALA A 425 12.31 -2.01 21.33
C ALA A 425 12.09 -0.87 20.32
N ALA A 426 11.24 -1.07 19.31
CA ALA A 426 10.93 -0.07 18.30
C ALA A 426 10.23 1.16 18.90
N LEU A 427 9.29 0.98 19.84
CA LEU A 427 8.59 2.06 20.52
C LEU A 427 9.51 2.95 21.40
N GLY A 428 10.61 2.36 21.90
CA GLY A 428 11.60 3.03 22.73
C GLY A 428 12.62 3.86 21.95
N ALA A 429 12.65 3.76 20.62
CA ALA A 429 13.60 4.48 19.78
C ALA A 429 13.23 5.95 19.59
N SER A 430 14.21 6.76 19.19
CA SER A 430 14.08 8.21 18.94
C SER A 430 13.98 8.59 17.47
N SER A 431 14.14 7.64 16.54
CA SER A 431 14.03 7.85 15.09
C SER A 431 13.59 6.57 14.39
N ALA A 432 13.14 6.69 13.13
CA ALA A 432 12.78 5.53 12.30
C ALA A 432 13.94 4.55 12.10
N SER A 433 15.15 5.05 11.82
CA SER A 433 16.35 4.23 11.67
C SER A 433 16.72 3.50 12.96
N ALA A 434 16.64 4.18 14.11
CA ALA A 434 16.89 3.59 15.41
C ALA A 434 15.82 2.55 15.78
N ALA A 435 14.55 2.79 15.42
CA ALA A 435 13.46 1.83 15.65
C ALA A 435 13.70 0.52 14.89
N ARG A 436 14.05 0.62 13.60
CA ARG A 436 14.38 -0.55 12.77
C ARG A 436 15.61 -1.30 13.28
N ALA A 437 16.65 -0.58 13.70
CA ALA A 437 17.83 -1.19 14.27
C ALA A 437 17.54 -1.89 15.61
N ALA A 438 16.74 -1.26 16.48
CA ALA A 438 16.36 -1.81 17.76
C ALA A 438 15.50 -3.07 17.62
N ALA A 439 14.55 -3.09 16.69
CA ALA A 439 13.76 -4.28 16.38
C ALA A 439 14.64 -5.44 15.88
N ARG A 440 15.55 -5.18 14.93
CA ARG A 440 16.50 -6.21 14.45
C ARG A 440 17.37 -6.77 15.57
N HIS A 441 17.86 -5.91 16.46
CA HIS A 441 18.65 -6.34 17.60
C HIS A 441 17.83 -7.18 18.60
N ALA A 442 16.57 -6.80 18.84
CA ALA A 442 15.67 -7.56 19.70
C ALA A 442 15.38 -8.96 19.14
N LEU A 443 15.20 -9.10 17.83
CA LEU A 443 15.03 -10.40 17.17
C LEU A 443 16.25 -11.30 17.38
N ALA A 444 17.44 -10.80 17.02
CA ALA A 444 18.69 -11.55 17.12
C ALA A 444 19.05 -11.95 18.57
N THR A 445 18.67 -11.14 19.56
CA THR A 445 18.94 -11.44 20.98
C THR A 445 17.92 -12.39 21.59
N ALA A 446 16.71 -12.48 21.04
CA ALA A 446 15.72 -13.44 21.46
C ALA A 446 16.06 -14.86 20.97
N ASP A 447 16.62 -14.99 19.76
CA ASP A 447 17.10 -16.28 19.23
C ASP A 447 18.17 -16.91 20.13
N LEU A 448 19.04 -16.09 20.73
CA LEU A 448 20.10 -16.53 21.65
C LEU A 448 19.58 -17.04 23.01
N ARG A 449 18.28 -16.88 23.31
CA ARG A 449 17.67 -17.32 24.57
C ARG A 449 16.86 -18.63 24.44
N THR A 450 16.84 -19.26 23.27
CA THR A 450 16.27 -20.62 23.14
C THR A 450 17.13 -21.60 23.96
N PRO A 451 16.57 -22.31 24.95
CA PRO A 451 17.34 -23.27 25.73
C PRO A 451 17.72 -24.45 24.83
N GLU A 452 19.01 -24.82 24.82
CA GLU A 452 19.47 -26.11 24.29
C GLU A 452 18.53 -27.22 24.79
N PRO A 453 18.11 -28.16 23.93
CA PRO A 453 17.35 -29.31 24.39
C PRO A 453 18.24 -30.08 25.35
N THR A 454 17.95 -30.00 26.64
CA THR A 454 18.60 -30.82 27.67
C THR A 454 18.39 -32.27 27.29
N HIS A 455 19.43 -32.89 26.72
CA HIS A 455 19.53 -34.33 26.55
C HIS A 455 19.29 -34.97 27.92
N ARG A 456 18.12 -35.58 28.10
CA ARG A 456 17.90 -36.54 29.19
C ARG A 456 18.60 -37.83 28.80
N ALA A 457 19.62 -38.17 29.58
CA ALA A 457 20.26 -39.48 29.62
C ALA A 457 19.35 -40.53 30.27
#